data_AF-A0AA95HG78-F1
#
_entry.id   AF-A0AA95HG78-F1
#
_cell.length_a   1.000
_cell.length_b   1.000
_cell.length_c   1.000
_cell.angle_alpha   90.00
_cell.angle_beta   90.00
_cell.angle_gamma   90.00
#
_symmetry.space_group_name_H-M   'P 1'
#
loop_
_entity.id
_entity.type
_entity.pdbx_description
1 polymer ?
#
loop_
_entity_poly.entity_id
_entity_poly.type
_entity_poly.pdbx_seq_one_letter_code
_entity_poly.pdbx_strand_id
1 'polypeptide(L)'
;MQACPCGLLLLEMAANARAGNLDDAVTKLGLMDCIACGSCSYVCPAHIPLVQYFNYAKGELAALVKVAPVVMVRVMAVVPVMLLDLGVAKVMLMVRLISPLP
;
A
#
# COMPACT_ATOMS: atom_id res chain seq x y z
N MET A 1 3.54 -19.02 11.17
CA MET A 1 2.96 -19.53 9.91
C MET A 1 1.73 -20.44 10.08
N GLN A 2 1.22 -20.71 11.29
CA GLN A 2 0.22 -21.79 11.48
C GLN A 2 -1.26 -21.41 11.20
N ALA A 3 -1.60 -20.13 11.00
CA ALA A 3 -3.00 -19.70 10.82
C ALA A 3 -3.37 -19.31 9.38
N CYS A 4 -2.43 -18.76 8.61
CA CYS A 4 -2.71 -18.27 7.26
C CYS A 4 -2.32 -19.36 6.25
N PRO A 5 -3.24 -19.79 5.37
CA PRO A 5 -2.95 -20.78 4.34
C PRO A 5 -1.93 -20.27 3.30
N CYS A 6 -1.81 -18.95 3.14
CA CYS A 6 -0.85 -18.31 2.25
C CYS A 6 0.54 -18.12 2.90
N GLY A 7 0.74 -18.53 4.16
CA GLY A 7 2.03 -18.43 4.84
C GLY A 7 2.48 -17.01 5.21
N LEU A 8 1.56 -16.03 5.18
CA LEU A 8 1.89 -14.61 5.37
C LEU A 8 2.28 -14.23 6.81
N LEU A 9 3.09 -13.17 6.94
CA LEU A 9 3.54 -12.62 8.20
C LEU A 9 2.54 -11.57 8.75
N LEU A 10 1.47 -12.05 9.36
CA LEU A 10 0.28 -11.23 9.63
C LEU A 10 0.50 -10.11 10.66
N LEU A 11 1.35 -10.31 11.66
CA LEU A 11 1.55 -9.32 12.73
C LEU A 11 2.20 -8.04 12.18
N GLU A 12 3.29 -8.19 11.46
CA GLU A 12 4.02 -7.09 10.86
C GLU A 12 3.20 -6.44 9.74
N MET A 13 2.48 -7.23 8.95
CA MET A 13 1.58 -6.72 7.92
C MET A 13 0.45 -5.88 8.52
N ALA A 14 -0.13 -6.31 9.64
CA ALA A 14 -1.17 -5.55 10.33
C ALA A 14 -0.64 -4.27 10.97
N ALA A 15 0.59 -4.29 11.49
CA ALA A 15 1.25 -3.08 11.99
C ALA A 15 1.48 -2.06 10.86
N ASN A 16 2.02 -2.51 9.73
CA ASN A 16 2.25 -1.64 8.56
C ASN A 16 0.94 -1.12 7.96
N ALA A 17 -0.09 -1.98 7.85
CA ALA A 17 -1.42 -1.57 7.39
C ALA A 17 -2.05 -0.51 8.29
N ARG A 18 -1.89 -0.60 9.61
CA ARG A 18 -2.37 0.41 10.56
C ARG A 18 -1.54 1.69 10.55
N ALA A 19 -0.25 1.59 10.25
CA ALA A 19 0.66 2.74 10.15
C ALA A 19 0.56 3.49 8.80
N GLY A 20 -0.20 2.96 7.83
CA GLY A 20 -0.27 3.53 6.47
C GLY A 20 0.93 3.19 5.58
N ASN A 21 1.81 2.29 6.01
CA ASN A 21 2.99 1.85 5.26
C ASN A 21 2.61 0.79 4.21
N LEU A 22 1.74 1.16 3.28
CA LEU A 22 1.14 0.22 2.32
C LEU A 22 2.16 -0.33 1.30
N ASP A 23 3.18 0.45 0.93
CA ASP A 23 4.23 0.01 0.01
C ASP A 23 5.02 -1.19 0.56
N ASP A 24 5.42 -1.12 1.84
CA ASP A 24 6.11 -2.21 2.53
C ASP A 24 5.18 -3.40 2.78
N ALA A 25 3.91 -3.12 3.09
CA ALA A 25 2.90 -4.17 3.24
C ALA A 25 2.74 -5.00 1.95
N VAL A 26 2.82 -4.37 0.77
CA VAL A 26 2.74 -5.07 -0.52
C VAL A 26 4.06 -5.75 -0.87
N THR A 27 5.17 -5.00 -0.85
CA THR A 27 6.44 -5.46 -1.41
C THR A 27 7.18 -6.47 -0.54
N LYS A 28 7.08 -6.35 0.79
CA LYS A 28 7.82 -7.20 1.74
C LYS A 28 6.92 -8.23 2.42
N LEU A 29 5.64 -7.91 2.60
CA LEU A 29 4.75 -8.67 3.49
C LEU A 29 3.61 -9.40 2.77
N GLY A 30 3.47 -9.21 1.45
CA GLY A 30 2.50 -9.95 0.64
C GLY A 30 1.05 -9.55 0.88
N LEU A 31 0.77 -8.27 1.16
CA LEU A 31 -0.60 -7.77 1.37
C LEU A 31 -1.54 -8.19 0.25
N MET A 32 -1.08 -8.14 -1.01
CA MET A 32 -1.90 -8.51 -2.17
C MET A 32 -2.21 -10.01 -2.23
N ASP A 33 -1.35 -10.86 -1.70
CA ASP A 33 -1.53 -12.32 -1.66
C ASP A 33 -2.58 -12.77 -0.63
N CYS A 34 -2.97 -11.88 0.29
CA CYS A 34 -4.00 -12.17 1.28
C CYS A 34 -5.38 -12.36 0.61
N ILE A 35 -5.86 -13.60 0.49
CA ILE A 35 -7.17 -13.92 -0.12
C ILE A 35 -8.38 -13.66 0.81
N ALA A 36 -8.21 -12.96 1.92
CA ALA A 36 -9.26 -12.65 2.89
C ALA A 36 -10.03 -13.89 3.44
N CYS A 37 -9.34 -15.03 3.62
CA CYS A 37 -9.95 -16.28 4.09
C CYS A 37 -10.50 -16.26 5.53
N GLY A 38 -10.09 -15.32 6.38
CA GLY A 38 -10.61 -15.18 7.75
C GLY A 38 -9.90 -15.99 8.82
N SER A 39 -9.06 -16.96 8.47
CA SER A 39 -8.43 -17.88 9.44
C SER A 39 -7.65 -17.17 10.55
N CYS A 40 -6.97 -16.06 10.20
CA CYS A 40 -6.22 -15.26 11.17
C CYS A 40 -7.10 -14.47 12.15
N SER A 41 -8.24 -13.95 11.70
CA SER A 41 -9.21 -13.30 12.59
C SER A 41 -9.88 -14.32 13.51
N TYR A 42 -10.16 -15.53 13.00
CA TYR A 42 -10.84 -16.58 13.73
C TYR A 42 -10.00 -17.14 14.88
N VAL A 43 -8.71 -17.41 14.65
CA VAL A 43 -7.83 -18.02 15.67
C VAL A 43 -7.28 -17.00 16.67
N CYS A 44 -7.44 -15.70 16.42
CA CYS A 44 -6.83 -14.66 17.25
C CYS A 44 -7.48 -14.65 18.65
N PRO A 45 -6.73 -14.91 19.74
CA PRO A 45 -7.29 -14.92 21.09
C PRO A 45 -7.72 -13.53 21.58
N ALA A 46 -7.22 -12.47 20.95
CA ALA A 46 -7.60 -11.08 21.22
C ALA A 46 -8.81 -10.61 20.38
N HIS A 47 -9.40 -11.50 19.56
CA HIS A 47 -10.55 -11.20 18.69
C HIS A 47 -10.33 -10.00 17.75
N ILE A 48 -9.09 -9.83 17.28
CA ILE A 48 -8.73 -8.73 16.37
C ILE A 48 -9.24 -9.05 14.95
N PRO A 49 -10.00 -8.15 14.30
CA PRO A 49 -10.51 -8.36 12.95
C PRO A 49 -9.43 -8.11 11.88
N LEU A 50 -8.38 -8.93 11.86
CA LEU A 50 -7.21 -8.77 10.97
C LEU A 50 -7.57 -8.68 9.49
N VAL A 51 -8.51 -9.49 9.02
CA VAL A 51 -8.97 -9.44 7.63
C VAL A 51 -9.59 -8.08 7.26
N GLN A 52 -10.27 -7.39 8.19
CA GLN A 52 -10.80 -6.06 7.90
C GLN A 52 -9.68 -5.05 7.69
N TYR A 53 -8.59 -5.11 8.46
CA TYR A 53 -7.44 -4.23 8.23
C TYR A 53 -6.78 -4.49 6.87
N PHE A 54 -6.64 -5.74 6.46
CA PHE A 54 -6.04 -6.06 5.16
C PHE A 54 -6.93 -5.61 4.01
N ASN A 55 -8.25 -5.80 4.11
CA ASN A 55 -9.19 -5.31 3.10
C ASN A 55 -9.21 -3.78 3.04
N TYR A 56 -9.19 -3.12 4.20
CA TYR A 56 -9.07 -1.67 4.27
C TYR A 56 -7.78 -1.19 3.59
N ALA A 57 -6.63 -1.77 3.92
CA ALA A 57 -5.34 -1.44 3.31
C ALA A 57 -5.31 -1.69 1.79
N LYS A 58 -5.92 -2.79 1.31
CA LYS A 58 -6.11 -3.04 -0.12
C LYS A 58 -7.00 -2.00 -0.79
N GLY A 59 -8.07 -1.58 -0.13
CA GLY A 59 -8.96 -0.53 -0.61
C GLY A 59 -8.28 0.83 -0.69
N GLU A 60 -7.51 1.18 0.33
CA GLU A 60 -6.69 2.39 0.37
C GLU A 60 -5.64 2.38 -0.74
N LEU A 61 -4.93 1.26 -0.92
CA LEU A 61 -4.01 1.08 -2.03
C LEU A 61 -4.71 1.21 -3.39
N ALA A 62 -5.88 0.61 -3.57
CA ALA A 62 -6.64 0.71 -4.81
C ALA A 62 -7.12 2.14 -5.08
N ALA A 63 -7.44 2.91 -4.05
CA ALA A 63 -7.76 4.33 -4.18
C ALA A 63 -6.52 5.13 -4.59
N LEU A 64 -5.35 4.85 -3.99
CA LEU A 64 -4.09 5.49 -4.37
C LEU A 64 -3.66 5.16 -5.80
N VAL A 65 -3.80 3.90 -6.24
CA VAL A 65 -3.44 3.46 -7.60
C VAL A 65 -4.36 4.08 -8.67
N LYS A 66 -5.64 4.34 -8.34
CA LYS A 66 -6.55 5.07 -9.24
C LYS A 66 -6.15 6.55 -9.41
N VAL A 67 -5.42 7.11 -8.46
CA VAL A 67 -5.03 8.53 -8.42
C VAL A 67 -3.57 8.73 -8.85
N ALA A 68 -2.72 7.72 -8.76
CA ALA A 68 -1.34 7.75 -9.23
C ALA A 68 -0.89 6.34 -9.67
N PRO A 69 -0.32 6.15 -10.87
CA PRO A 69 0.36 4.91 -11.16
C PRO A 69 1.50 4.76 -10.15
N VAL A 70 1.60 3.58 -9.54
CA VAL A 70 2.61 3.11 -8.54
C VAL A 70 4.08 3.33 -8.95
N VAL A 71 4.33 3.97 -10.09
CA VAL A 71 5.63 4.41 -10.60
C VAL A 71 6.04 5.79 -10.02
N MET A 72 5.12 6.61 -9.48
CA MET A 72 5.48 7.95 -8.94
C MET A 72 6.16 7.93 -7.56
N VAL A 73 5.86 6.97 -6.68
CA VAL A 73 6.46 6.92 -5.32
C VAL A 73 7.97 6.60 -5.37
N ARG A 74 8.41 5.87 -6.41
CA ARG A 74 9.83 5.58 -6.62
C ARG A 74 10.62 6.71 -7.31
N VAL A 75 9.93 7.70 -7.90
CA VAL A 75 10.58 8.90 -8.46
C VAL A 75 10.85 9.94 -7.38
N MET A 76 10.15 9.92 -6.23
CA MET A 76 10.41 10.88 -5.15
C MET A 76 11.28 10.33 -4.01
N ALA A 77 11.40 9.01 -3.85
CA ALA A 77 12.19 8.40 -2.76
C ALA A 77 13.67 8.07 -3.12
N VAL A 78 14.10 8.24 -4.38
CA VAL A 78 15.49 7.99 -4.82
C VAL A 78 16.17 9.23 -5.40
N VAL A 79 15.54 10.42 -5.38
CA VAL A 79 16.23 11.65 -5.78
C VAL A 79 17.04 12.12 -4.57
N PRO A 80 18.38 11.96 -4.58
CA PRO A 80 19.19 12.47 -3.50
C PRO A 80 19.06 14.00 -3.49
N VAL A 81 19.18 14.60 -2.31
CA VAL A 81 19.30 16.05 -2.07
C VAL A 81 20.21 16.70 -3.13
N MET A 82 19.68 17.22 -4.26
CA MET A 82 20.49 17.96 -5.23
C MET A 82 19.81 18.65 -6.43
N LEU A 83 18.53 19.05 -6.41
CA LEU A 83 18.02 19.98 -7.44
C LEU A 83 16.86 20.84 -6.92
N LEU A 84 17.21 21.85 -6.13
CA LEU A 84 16.48 23.11 -6.17
C LEU A 84 16.80 23.80 -7.51
N ASP A 85 15.83 24.59 -7.99
CA ASP A 85 15.92 25.58 -9.07
C ASP A 85 15.57 25.10 -10.50
N LEU A 86 14.34 25.50 -10.92
CA LEU A 86 13.76 25.43 -12.28
C LEU A 86 13.36 24.06 -12.84
N GLY A 87 12.23 23.49 -12.40
CA GLY A 87 11.60 22.40 -13.17
C GLY A 87 10.26 21.84 -12.70
N VAL A 88 9.90 21.98 -11.42
CA VAL A 88 8.68 21.38 -10.87
C VAL A 88 7.41 21.94 -11.51
N ALA A 89 7.40 23.22 -11.91
CA ALA A 89 6.25 23.85 -12.57
C ALA A 89 5.88 23.20 -13.92
N LYS A 90 6.86 22.68 -14.67
CA LYS A 90 6.61 22.07 -15.99
C LYS A 90 6.14 20.61 -15.85
N VAL A 91 6.63 19.92 -14.82
CA VAL A 91 6.20 18.55 -14.46
C VAL A 91 4.76 18.57 -13.92
N MET A 92 4.41 19.52 -13.05
CA MET A 92 3.04 19.69 -12.52
C MET A 92 2.03 20.01 -13.64
N LEU A 93 2.44 20.76 -14.67
CA LEU A 93 1.59 21.11 -15.80
C LEU A 93 1.36 19.93 -16.76
N MET A 94 2.34 19.04 -16.94
CA MET A 94 2.16 17.81 -17.74
C MET A 94 1.24 16.80 -17.05
N VAL A 95 1.27 16.70 -15.71
CA VAL A 95 0.36 15.80 -14.96
C VAL A 95 -1.11 16.20 -15.12
N ARG A 96 -1.42 17.50 -15.28
CA ARG A 96 -2.79 18.00 -15.53
C ARG A 96 -3.35 17.67 -16.92
N LEU A 97 -2.51 17.36 -17.90
CA LEU A 97 -2.96 17.09 -19.28
C LEU A 97 -3.19 15.59 -19.57
N ILE A 98 -2.83 14.70 -18.63
CA ILE A 98 -2.86 13.23 -18.81
C ILE A 98 -3.97 12.58 -17.99
N SER A 99 -4.69 13.32 -17.13
CA SER A 99 -5.86 12.80 -16.42
C SER A 99 -7.10 12.80 -17.33
N PRO A 100 -7.63 11.65 -17.80
CA PRO A 100 -8.99 11.60 -18.30
C PRO A 100 -9.93 11.76 -17.10
N LEU A 101 -10.68 12.86 -17.11
CA LEU A 101 -11.81 13.09 -16.21
C LEU A 101 -12.92 12.07 -16.52
N PRO A 102 -13.68 11.55 -15.54
CA PRO A 102 -15.02 11.03 -15.79
C PRO A 102 -16.02 12.15 -16.14
#